data_AF-A0A0W0WFG0-F1
#
_entry.id   AF-A0A0W0WFG0-F1
#
_cell.length_a   1.000
_cell.length_b   1.000
_cell.length_c   1.000
_cell.angle_alpha   90.00
_cell.angle_beta   90.00
_cell.angle_gamma   90.00
#
_symmetry.space_group_name_H-M   'P 1'
#
loop_
_entity.id
_entity.type
_entity.pdbx_description
1 polymer ?
#
loop_
_entity_poly.entity_id
_entity_poly.type
_entity_poly.pdbx_seq_one_letter_code
_entity_poly.pdbx_strand_id
1 'polypeptide(L)'
;MDIIFRGDHNSEEAAESLLSVLRLFKERYKIGNFREMHLSVTLVDEQGDDVELVDSETSQAYRIFEVHRKGYELEGRKGQPMLRLVVNNTNNQ
;
A
#
# COMPACT_ATOMS: atom_id res chain seq x y z
N MET A 1 4.53 -12.87 5.99
CA MET A 1 3.20 -13.50 5.99
C MET A 1 2.46 -12.86 4.86
N ASP A 2 1.93 -13.67 3.96
CA ASP A 2 1.32 -13.18 2.74
C ASP A 2 -0.20 -13.20 2.90
N ILE A 3 -0.83 -12.05 2.66
CA ILE A 3 -2.29 -11.91 2.65
C ILE A 3 -2.67 -11.71 1.19
N ILE A 4 -3.39 -12.67 0.63
CA ILE A 4 -3.78 -12.66 -0.78
C ILE A 4 -5.29 -12.52 -0.85
N PHE A 5 -5.76 -11.39 -1.37
CA PHE A 5 -7.16 -11.21 -1.76
C PHE A 5 -7.31 -11.80 -3.18
N ARG A 6 -8.20 -12.78 -3.36
CA ARG A 6 -8.44 -13.44 -4.65
C ARG A 6 -9.72 -12.94 -5.28
N GLY A 7 -9.76 -12.91 -6.61
CA GLY A 7 -10.89 -12.39 -7.39
C GLY A 7 -10.81 -10.89 -7.58
N ASP A 8 -11.73 -10.36 -8.38
CA ASP A 8 -11.82 -8.93 -8.67
C ASP A 8 -12.47 -8.23 -7.48
N HIS A 9 -11.79 -7.21 -6.97
CA HIS A 9 -12.31 -6.36 -5.90
C HIS A 9 -12.38 -4.95 -6.44
N ASN A 10 -13.54 -4.32 -6.29
CA ASN A 10 -13.59 -2.88 -6.50
C ASN A 10 -12.84 -2.15 -5.36
N SER A 11 -12.64 -0.84 -5.51
CA SER A 11 -11.87 -0.05 -4.55
C SER A 11 -12.42 -0.08 -3.11
N GLU A 12 -13.74 -0.19 -2.93
CA GLU A 12 -14.39 -0.22 -1.62
C GLU A 12 -14.19 -1.58 -0.95
N GLU A 13 -14.42 -2.67 -1.69
CA GLU A 13 -14.22 -4.04 -1.22
C GLU A 13 -12.77 -4.33 -0.83
N ALA A 14 -11.81 -3.83 -1.63
CA ALA A 14 -10.39 -3.98 -1.35
C ALA A 14 -9.99 -3.27 -0.04
N ALA A 15 -10.51 -2.06 0.19
CA ALA A 15 -10.26 -1.29 1.40
C ALA A 15 -10.86 -1.97 2.64
N GLU A 16 -12.11 -2.44 2.54
CA GLU A 16 -12.78 -3.16 3.63
C GLU A 16 -12.06 -4.47 3.97
N SER A 17 -11.62 -5.21 2.95
CA SER A 17 -10.91 -6.47 3.12
C SER A 17 -9.57 -6.28 3.84
N LEU A 18 -8.79 -5.27 3.46
CA LEU A 18 -7.55 -4.92 4.15
C LEU A 18 -7.82 -4.52 5.61
N LEU A 19 -8.82 -3.67 5.85
CA LEU A 19 -9.18 -3.23 7.19
C LEU A 19 -9.62 -4.40 8.07
N SER A 20 -10.37 -5.35 7.51
CA SER A 20 -10.84 -6.55 8.20
C SER A 20 -9.68 -7.42 8.67
N VAL A 21 -8.63 -7.57 7.85
CA VAL A 21 -7.42 -8.30 8.23
C VAL A 21 -6.66 -7.59 9.36
N LEU A 22 -6.53 -6.27 9.31
CA LEU A 22 -5.91 -5.49 10.38
C LEU A 22 -6.70 -5.58 11.70
N ARG A 23 -8.03 -5.55 11.63
CA ARG A 23 -8.92 -5.77 12.78
C ARG A 23 -8.73 -7.16 13.38
N LEU A 24 -8.65 -8.20 12.53
CA LEU A 24 -8.39 -9.57 12.97
C LEU A 24 -7.09 -9.69 13.78
N PHE A 25 -5.99 -9.09 13.31
CA PHE A 25 -4.72 -9.09 14.06
C PHE A 25 -4.85 -8.41 15.42
N LYS A 26 -5.55 -7.28 15.48
CA LYS A 26 -5.76 -6.55 16.73
C LYS A 26 -6.65 -7.32 17.71
N GLU A 27 -7.79 -7.81 17.24
CA GLU A 27 -8.85 -8.33 18.11
C GLU A 27 -8.58 -9.76 18.55
N ARG A 28 -8.22 -10.63 17.61
CA ARG A 28 -8.00 -12.06 17.85
C ARG A 28 -6.60 -12.34 18.35
N TYR A 29 -5.59 -11.69 17.77
CA TYR A 29 -4.19 -11.98 18.05
C TYR A 29 -3.51 -10.93 18.94
N LYS A 30 -4.20 -9.85 19.30
CA LYS A 30 -3.68 -8.76 20.15
C LYS A 30 -2.41 -8.09 19.60
N ILE A 31 -2.20 -8.14 18.29
CA ILE A 31 -1.10 -7.47 17.61
C ILE A 31 -1.52 -6.03 17.33
N GLY A 32 -0.92 -5.08 18.04
CA GLY A 32 -1.23 -3.64 17.92
C GLY A 32 -0.23 -2.83 17.10
N ASN A 33 0.93 -3.39 16.78
CA ASN A 33 2.01 -2.69 16.08
C ASN A 33 2.52 -3.55 14.92
N PHE A 34 2.75 -2.91 13.78
CA PHE A 34 3.32 -3.52 12.58
C PHE A 34 4.63 -2.82 12.27
N ARG A 35 5.72 -3.59 12.12
CA ARG A 35 7.03 -3.02 11.75
C ARG A 35 7.05 -2.62 10.28
N GLU A 36 6.39 -3.39 9.43
CA GLU A 36 6.44 -3.27 7.97
C GLU A 36 5.23 -4.00 7.36
N MET A 37 4.70 -3.48 6.25
CA MET A 37 3.67 -4.13 5.43
C MET A 37 4.00 -3.89 3.96
N HIS A 38 4.04 -4.97 3.16
CA HIS A 38 4.22 -4.92 1.72
C HIS A 38 2.88 -5.22 1.05
N LEU A 39 2.43 -4.35 0.15
CA LEU A 39 1.25 -4.55 -0.66
C LEU A 39 1.68 -4.68 -2.12
N SER A 40 1.31 -5.80 -2.74
CA SER A 40 1.43 -6.00 -4.19
C SER A 40 0.03 -5.90 -4.77
N VAL A 41 -0.15 -5.05 -5.79
CA VAL A 41 -1.45 -4.78 -6.41
C VAL A 41 -1.30 -4.96 -7.91
N THR A 42 -2.19 -5.74 -8.51
CA THR A 42 -2.40 -5.77 -9.95
C THR A 42 -3.58 -4.85 -10.25
N LEU A 43 -3.38 -3.88 -11.14
CA LEU A 43 -4.42 -2.96 -11.56
C LEU A 43 -5.04 -3.47 -12.85
N VAL A 44 -6.36 -3.38 -12.96
CA VAL A 44 -7.10 -3.73 -14.17
C VAL A 44 -8.01 -2.57 -14.58
N ASP A 45 -8.31 -2.47 -15.86
CA ASP A 45 -9.32 -1.55 -16.37
C ASP A 45 -10.75 -2.11 -16.27
N GLU A 46 -11.73 -1.39 -16.81
CA GLU A 46 -13.14 -1.81 -16.81
C GLU A 46 -13.41 -3.08 -17.63
N GLN A 47 -12.50 -3.45 -18.53
CA GLN A 47 -12.58 -4.66 -19.37
C GLN A 47 -11.89 -5.85 -18.70
N GLY A 48 -11.16 -5.62 -17.60
CA GLY A 48 -10.38 -6.62 -16.88
C GLY A 48 -8.97 -6.79 -17.43
N ASP A 49 -8.50 -5.87 -18.28
CA ASP A 49 -7.15 -5.90 -18.83
C ASP A 49 -6.16 -5.26 -17.85
N ASP A 50 -4.99 -5.89 -17.68
CA ASP A 50 -3.92 -5.39 -16.81
C ASP A 50 -3.44 -3.99 -17.26
N VAL A 51 -3.35 -3.06 -16.33
CA VAL A 51 -2.88 -1.69 -16.59
C VAL A 51 -1.70 -1.31 -15.70
N GLU A 52 -0.84 -0.45 -16.25
CA GLU A 52 0.27 0.16 -15.52
C GLU A 52 0.05 1.67 -15.41
N LEU A 53 0.43 2.24 -14.27
CA LEU A 53 0.49 3.69 -14.12
C LEU A 53 1.79 4.19 -14.74
N VAL A 54 1.70 5.06 -15.74
CA VAL A 54 2.86 5.61 -16.45
C VAL A 54 2.98 7.12 -16.24
N ASP A 55 4.22 7.59 -16.15
CA ASP A 55 4.55 9.01 -16.17
C ASP A 55 4.28 9.59 -17.57
N SER A 56 3.46 10.62 -17.67
CA SER A 56 3.06 11.21 -18.95
C SER A 56 4.18 11.92 -19.69
N GLU A 57 5.23 12.35 -18.98
CA GLU A 57 6.37 13.07 -19.58
C GLU A 57 7.46 12.09 -20.02
N THR A 58 7.74 11.06 -19.22
CA THR A 58 8.85 10.12 -19.44
C THR A 58 8.43 8.77 -20.01
N SER A 59 7.11 8.47 -20.04
CA SER A 59 6.54 7.17 -20.42
C SER A 59 7.06 5.99 -19.58
N GLN A 60 7.62 6.25 -18.40
CA GLN A 60 8.10 5.22 -17.49
C GLN A 60 6.98 4.76 -16.54
N ALA A 61 6.88 3.45 -16.33
CA ALA A 61 5.95 2.87 -15.39
C ALA A 61 6.36 3.14 -13.93
N TYR A 62 5.38 3.52 -13.10
CA TYR A 62 5.54 3.59 -11.66
C TYR A 62 5.47 2.18 -11.07
N ARG A 63 6.57 1.72 -10.50
CA ARG A 63 6.70 0.35 -9.98
C ARG A 63 6.42 0.24 -8.49
N ILE A 64 6.72 1.29 -7.73
CA ILE A 64 6.63 1.24 -6.27
C ILE A 64 5.94 2.51 -5.74
N PHE A 65 4.90 2.29 -4.95
CA PHE A 65 4.23 3.31 -4.15
C PHE A 65 4.58 3.08 -2.67
N GLU A 66 5.53 3.84 -2.15
CA GLU A 66 5.94 3.74 -0.75
C GLU A 66 5.17 4.74 0.12
N VAL A 67 4.48 4.25 1.14
CA VAL A 67 3.79 5.11 2.11
C VAL A 67 4.62 5.19 3.38
N HIS A 68 5.29 6.33 3.56
CA HIS A 68 6.14 6.59 4.72
C HIS A 68 5.40 7.36 5.80
N ARG A 69 5.70 7.05 7.07
CA ARG A 69 5.21 7.86 8.20
C ARG A 69 6.17 9.03 8.44
N LYS A 70 5.74 10.24 8.13
CA LYS A 70 6.53 11.47 8.34
C LYS A 70 6.68 11.74 9.85
N GLY A 71 7.91 11.95 10.33
CA GLY A 71 8.21 12.33 11.73
C GLY A 71 8.51 11.17 12.70
N TYR A 72 8.90 10.00 12.21
CA TYR A 72 9.42 8.89 13.02
C TYR A 72 10.96 8.76 12.95
N GLU A 73 11.64 9.79 12.45
CA GLU A 73 13.10 9.91 12.44
C GLU A 73 13.60 10.19 13.86
N LEU A 74 13.94 9.14 14.60
CA LEU A 74 14.80 9.02 15.80
C LEU A 74 14.74 10.03 16.97
N GLU A 75 13.99 11.13 16.92
CA GLU A 75 13.86 12.08 18.03
C GLU A 75 12.39 12.20 18.46
N GLY A 76 12.13 11.70 19.67
CA GLY A 76 10.80 11.49 20.23
C GLY A 76 9.92 12.75 20.26
N ARG A 77 8.87 12.72 19.41
CA ARG A 77 7.57 13.42 19.51
C ARG A 77 7.59 14.96 19.45
N LYS A 78 6.87 15.51 18.46
CA LYS A 78 5.62 16.28 18.64
C LYS A 78 4.97 16.64 17.30
N GLY A 79 3.85 15.98 16.98
CA GLY A 79 2.98 16.24 15.83
C GLY A 79 2.11 15.00 15.52
N GLN A 80 0.90 15.19 14.96
CA GLN A 80 0.18 14.06 14.37
C GLN A 80 1.00 13.57 13.17
N PRO A 81 1.48 12.32 13.19
CA PRO A 81 2.31 11.81 12.11
C PRO A 81 1.46 11.76 10.84
N MET A 82 1.90 12.47 9.81
CA MET A 82 1.26 12.46 8.51
C MET A 82 1.86 11.33 7.66
N LEU A 83 1.02 10.62 6.93
CA LEU A 83 1.50 9.70 5.90
C LEU A 83 1.96 10.53 4.70
N ARG A 84 3.10 10.15 4.11
CA ARG A 84 3.61 10.70 2.86
C ARG A 84 3.71 9.57 1.85
N LEU A 85 3.03 9.72 0.73
CA LEU A 85 3.21 8.86 -0.43
C LEU A 85 4.47 9.30 -1.19
N VAL A 86 5.36 8.37 -1.45
CA VAL A 86 6.54 8.52 -2.31
C VAL A 86 6.36 7.55 -3.46
N VAL A 87 6.50 8.04 -4.69
CA VAL A 87 6.38 7.22 -5.89
C VAL A 87 7.76 7.05 -6.48
N ASN A 88 8.17 5.80 -6.70
CA ASN A 88 9.46 5.49 -7.29
C ASN A 88 9.26 4.81 -8.66
N ASN A 89 9.85 5.41 -9.69
CA ASN A 89 9.86 4.95 -11.08
C ASN A 89 11.18 4.29 -11.50
N THR A 90 12.17 4.16 -10.58
CA THR A 90 13.47 3.58 -10.95
C THR A 90 13.41 2.07 -11.13
N ASN A 91 13.87 1.61 -12.30
CA ASN A 91 14.31 0.24 -12.54
C ASN A 91 15.53 -0.04 -11.65
N ASN A 92 15.35 -0.68 -10.50
CA ASN A 92 16.47 -1.35 -9.85
C ASN A 92 17.00 -2.39 -10.84
N GLN A 93 18.27 -2.22 -11.20
CA GLN A 93 19.04 -2.99 -12.18
C GLN A 93 19.04 -4.48 -11.89
#